data_AF-A0A3Q9BIJ6-F1
#
_entry.id   AF-A0A3Q9BIJ6-F1
#
_cell.length_a   1.000
_cell.length_b   1.000
_cell.length_c   1.000
_cell.angle_alpha   90.00
_cell.angle_beta   90.00
_cell.angle_gamma   90.00
#
_symmetry.space_group_name_H-M   'P 1'
#
loop_
_entity.id
_entity.type
_entity.pdbx_description
1 polymer ?
#
loop_
_entity_poly.entity_id
_entity_poly.type
_entity_poly.pdbx_seq_one_letter_code
_entity_poly.pdbx_strand_id
1 'polypeptide(L)'
;MKKEYKSVIVLADLVGGTPFKTAVTILEKEVDFRVIGGINLPLVIELSMLRSTTNDIEELLEQLLITSQEAISEFKQVMKKKNLKLNCLKEFNFIRSPTTIKAETLVFQRVSAF
;
A
#
# COMPACT_ATOMS: atom_id res chain seq x y z
N MET A 1 31.83 -0.94 -20.70
CA MET A 1 30.89 -1.64 -21.60
C MET A 1 29.48 -1.24 -21.17
N LYS A 2 28.74 -0.45 -21.96
CA LYS A 2 27.31 -0.19 -21.69
C LYS A 2 26.54 -1.44 -22.12
N LYS A 3 25.77 -2.04 -21.21
CA LYS A 3 24.78 -3.06 -21.59
C LYS A 3 23.57 -2.33 -22.17
N GLU A 4 23.22 -2.68 -23.41
CA GLU A 4 21.97 -2.24 -24.02
C GLU A 4 20.86 -3.18 -23.54
N TYR A 5 19.86 -2.61 -22.89
CA TYR A 5 18.66 -3.32 -22.47
C TYR A 5 17.53 -2.90 -23.41
N LYS A 6 16.81 -3.87 -23.97
CA LYS A 6 15.66 -3.60 -24.87
C LYS A 6 14.50 -2.94 -24.12
N SER A 7 14.30 -3.32 -22.86
CA SER A 7 13.25 -2.79 -22.01
C SER A 7 13.70 -2.69 -20.54
N VAL A 8 13.09 -1.77 -19.80
CA VAL A 8 13.43 -1.49 -18.40
C VAL A 8 12.17 -1.36 -17.54
N ILE A 9 12.11 -2.10 -16.44
CA ILE A 9 11.08 -1.93 -15.40
C ILE A 9 11.72 -1.26 -14.19
N VAL A 10 11.13 -0.15 -13.75
CA VAL A 10 11.52 0.56 -12.53
C VAL A 10 10.47 0.36 -11.45
N LEU A 11 10.92 -0.05 -10.27
CA LEU A 11 10.09 -0.29 -9.09
C LEU A 11 10.27 0.86 -8.10
N ALA A 12 9.16 1.45 -7.66
CA ALA A 12 9.12 2.53 -6.69
C ALA A 12 8.14 2.20 -5.55
N ASP A 13 8.50 2.61 -4.34
CA ASP A 13 7.67 2.42 -3.14
C ASP A 13 6.30 3.09 -3.27
N LEU A 14 6.26 4.38 -3.62
CA LEU A 14 5.02 5.17 -3.66
C LEU A 14 4.83 5.87 -5.00
N VAL A 15 3.59 5.83 -5.50
CA VAL A 15 3.17 6.63 -6.66
C VAL A 15 3.29 8.11 -6.30
N GLY A 16 3.92 8.89 -7.18
CA GLY A 16 4.08 10.33 -7.01
C GLY A 16 5.21 10.77 -6.06
N GLY A 17 5.92 9.81 -5.43
CA GLY A 17 7.15 10.10 -4.70
C GLY A 17 8.28 10.57 -5.63
N THR A 18 9.33 11.17 -5.06
CA THR A 18 10.50 11.63 -5.83
C THR A 18 11.13 10.50 -6.66
N PRO A 19 11.37 9.28 -6.12
CA PRO A 19 11.92 8.19 -6.93
C PRO A 19 11.05 7.84 -8.15
N PHE A 20 9.71 7.83 -7.99
CA PHE A 20 8.76 7.55 -9.07
C PHE A 20 8.80 8.65 -10.16
N LYS A 21 8.71 9.92 -9.75
CA LYS A 21 8.72 11.06 -10.70
C LYS A 21 10.06 11.20 -11.42
N THR A 22 11.15 11.00 -10.69
CA THR A 22 12.51 11.04 -11.23
C THR A 22 12.71 9.93 -12.26
N ALA A 23 12.25 8.70 -11.98
CA ALA A 23 12.30 7.62 -12.96
C ALA A 23 11.56 7.98 -14.26
N VAL A 24 10.33 8.48 -14.15
CA VAL A 24 9.53 8.91 -15.32
C VAL A 24 10.19 10.04 -16.11
N THR A 25 10.92 10.94 -15.44
CA THR A 25 11.54 12.12 -16.06
C THR A 25 12.90 11.82 -16.69
N ILE A 26 13.70 10.96 -16.06
CA ILE A 26 15.07 10.63 -16.51
C ILE A 26 15.06 9.62 -17.65
N LEU A 27 14.09 8.69 -17.67
CA LEU A 27 14.06 7.65 -18.69
C LEU A 27 13.73 8.26 -20.06
N GLU A 28 14.65 8.04 -21.01
CA GLU A 28 14.56 8.55 -22.37
C GLU A 28 13.50 7.79 -23.18
N LYS A 29 12.86 8.48 -24.12
CA LYS A 29 11.81 7.90 -24.98
C LYS A 29 12.31 6.82 -25.94
N GLU A 30 13.62 6.64 -26.06
CA GLU A 30 14.23 5.66 -26.98
C GLU A 30 14.32 4.25 -26.39
N VAL A 31 14.11 4.10 -25.07
CA VAL A 31 14.06 2.80 -24.39
C VAL A 31 12.63 2.55 -23.95
N ASP A 32 12.10 1.36 -24.25
CA ASP A 32 10.79 0.95 -23.72
C ASP A 32 10.89 0.77 -22.21
N PHE A 33 10.21 1.62 -21.44
CA PHE A 33 10.31 1.60 -19.98
C PHE A 33 8.95 1.69 -19.31
N ARG A 34 8.86 1.05 -18.14
CA ARG A 34 7.64 1.01 -17.32
C ARG A 34 8.00 1.28 -15.86
N VAL A 35 7.26 2.17 -15.21
CA VAL A 35 7.48 2.54 -13.81
C VAL A 35 6.29 2.08 -12.98
N ILE A 36 6.53 1.19 -12.02
CA ILE A 36 5.52 0.68 -11.08
C ILE A 36 5.73 1.36 -9.74
N GLY A 37 4.67 1.99 -9.21
CA GLY A 37 4.64 2.48 -7.83
C GLY A 37 3.80 1.57 -6.94
N GLY A 38 3.97 1.64 -5.62
CA GLY A 38 3.19 0.82 -4.69
C GLY A 38 3.72 -0.60 -4.59
N ILE A 39 5.05 -0.79 -4.62
CA ILE A 39 5.63 -2.13 -4.66
C ILE A 39 5.30 -2.90 -3.38
N ASN A 40 5.02 -4.18 -3.54
CA ASN A 40 4.87 -5.12 -2.43
C ASN A 40 5.79 -6.33 -2.65
N LEU A 41 5.99 -7.12 -1.60
CA LEU A 41 6.84 -8.29 -1.66
C LEU A 41 6.39 -9.33 -2.71
N PRO A 42 5.08 -9.67 -2.82
CA PRO A 42 4.58 -10.57 -3.86
C PRO A 42 5.01 -10.18 -5.27
N LEU A 43 4.86 -8.89 -5.62
CA LEU A 43 5.26 -8.36 -6.93
C LEU A 43 6.76 -8.57 -7.21
N VAL A 44 7.62 -8.33 -6.21
CA VAL A 44 9.09 -8.47 -6.36
C VAL A 44 9.49 -9.94 -6.53
N ILE A 45 8.86 -10.85 -5.78
CA ILE A 45 9.10 -12.30 -5.88
C ILE A 45 8.70 -12.78 -7.28
N GLU A 46 7.50 -12.43 -7.73
CA GLU A 46 6.96 -12.82 -9.03
C GLU A 46 7.86 -12.29 -10.17
N LEU A 47 8.27 -11.02 -10.09
CA LEU A 47 9.20 -10.44 -11.06
C LEU A 47 10.53 -11.19 -11.11
N SER A 48 11.08 -11.58 -9.95
CA SER A 48 12.33 -12.34 -9.90
C SER A 48 12.21 -13.72 -10.55
N MET A 49 11.03 -14.32 -10.54
CA MET A 49 10.75 -15.62 -11.18
C MET A 49 10.52 -15.48 -12.69
N LEU A 50 9.77 -14.45 -13.11
CA LEU A 50 9.36 -14.28 -14.50
C LEU A 50 10.41 -13.57 -15.37
N ARG A 51 11.34 -12.79 -14.79
CA ARG A 51 12.32 -11.98 -15.55
C ARG A 51 13.19 -12.77 -16.55
N SER A 52 13.35 -14.08 -16.37
CA SER A 52 14.15 -14.95 -17.26
C SER A 52 13.30 -15.73 -18.27
N THR A 53 11.99 -15.72 -18.11
CA THR A 53 11.06 -16.64 -18.77
C THR A 53 10.13 -15.89 -19.73
N THR A 54 9.76 -14.65 -19.40
CA THR A 54 8.89 -13.81 -20.21
C THR A 54 9.70 -12.76 -20.96
N ASN A 55 9.59 -12.73 -22.29
CA ASN A 55 10.27 -11.76 -23.14
C ASN A 55 9.41 -10.54 -23.49
N ASP A 56 8.09 -10.63 -23.30
CA ASP A 56 7.15 -9.53 -23.50
C ASP A 56 6.94 -8.77 -22.17
N ILE A 57 7.23 -7.47 -22.19
CA ILE A 57 7.08 -6.61 -21.02
C ILE A 57 5.60 -6.37 -20.67
N GLU A 58 4.69 -6.37 -21.64
CA GLU A 58 3.27 -6.11 -21.39
C GLU A 58 2.63 -7.28 -20.65
N GLU A 59 2.86 -8.50 -21.15
CA GLU A 59 2.41 -9.74 -20.52
C GLU A 59 2.98 -9.88 -19.10
N LEU A 60 4.28 -9.58 -18.94
CA LEU A 60 4.93 -9.59 -17.62
C LEU A 60 4.26 -8.61 -16.65
N LEU A 61 3.97 -7.38 -17.08
CA LEU A 61 3.36 -6.37 -16.21
C LEU A 61 1.92 -6.70 -15.85
N GLU A 62 1.13 -7.21 -16.78
CA GLU A 62 -0.24 -7.65 -16.51
C GLU A 62 -0.26 -8.72 -15.41
N GLN A 63 0.59 -9.75 -15.55
CA GLN A 63 0.73 -10.81 -14.55
C GLN A 63 1.19 -10.25 -13.19
N LEU A 64 2.20 -9.38 -13.17
CA LEU A 64 2.71 -8.78 -11.93
C LEU A 64 1.67 -7.95 -11.19
N LEU A 65 0.88 -7.14 -11.92
CA LEU A 65 -0.14 -6.29 -11.32
C LEU A 65 -1.31 -7.11 -10.77
N ILE A 66 -1.68 -8.22 -11.42
CA ILE A 66 -2.70 -9.16 -10.93
C ILE A 66 -2.23 -9.81 -9.63
N THR A 67 -1.08 -10.49 -9.66
CA THR A 67 -0.51 -11.18 -8.48
C THR A 67 -0.31 -10.23 -7.30
N SER A 68 0.16 -9.01 -7.57
CA SER A 68 0.34 -7.97 -6.57
C SER A 68 -0.96 -7.59 -5.86
N GLN A 69 -2.05 -7.42 -6.60
CA GLN A 69 -3.34 -7.05 -6.04
C GLN A 69 -3.98 -8.22 -5.29
N GLU A 70 -3.90 -9.43 -5.84
CA GLU A 70 -4.47 -10.64 -5.23
C GLU A 70 -3.81 -11.03 -3.91
N ALA A 71 -2.53 -10.70 -3.74
CA ALA A 71 -1.80 -10.99 -2.52
C ALA A 71 -2.21 -10.11 -1.31
N ILE A 72 -2.99 -9.05 -1.54
CA ILE A 72 -3.49 -8.18 -0.47
C ILE A 72 -4.71 -8.85 0.18
N SER A 73 -4.58 -9.22 1.46
CA SER A 73 -5.65 -9.85 2.22
C SER A 73 -5.79 -9.24 3.62
N GLU A 74 -7.02 -9.20 4.14
CA GLU A 74 -7.35 -8.70 5.48
C GLU A 74 -7.83 -9.86 6.36
N PHE A 75 -7.19 -10.05 7.52
CA PHE A 75 -7.74 -10.87 8.58
C PHE A 75 -8.59 -9.99 9.52
N LYS A 76 -9.91 -10.19 9.51
CA LYS A 76 -10.84 -9.43 10.34
C LYS A 76 -11.33 -10.24 11.54
N GLN A 77 -10.82 -9.94 12.73
CA GLN A 77 -11.35 -10.50 13.97
C GLN A 77 -12.60 -9.75 14.43
N VAL A 78 -13.77 -10.40 14.35
CA VAL A 78 -15.02 -9.85 14.91
C VAL A 78 -15.17 -10.29 16.36
N MET A 79 -14.94 -9.38 17.30
CA MET A 79 -15.22 -9.61 18.72
C MET A 79 -16.73 -9.65 18.94
N LYS A 80 -17.30 -10.82 19.28
CA LYS A 80 -18.66 -10.88 19.84
C LYS A 80 -18.62 -10.20 21.22
N LYS A 81 -19.41 -9.14 21.42
CA LYS A 81 -19.64 -8.56 22.76
C LYS A 81 -20.18 -9.65 23.68
N LYS A 82 -19.31 -10.30 24.45
CA LYS A 82 -19.73 -10.88 25.73
C LYS A 82 -20.04 -9.70 26.64
N ASN A 83 -21.15 -9.76 27.37
CA ASN A 83 -21.53 -8.79 28.39
C ASN A 83 -20.42 -8.70 29.46
N LEU A 84 -19.38 -7.92 29.19
CA LEU A 84 -18.43 -7.48 30.20
C LEU A 84 -19.21 -6.50 31.07
N LYS A 85 -19.59 -6.92 32.28
CA LYS A 85 -19.99 -6.01 33.35
C LYS A 85 -18.81 -5.08 33.60
N LEU A 86 -18.93 -3.86 33.09
CA LEU A 86 -17.92 -2.82 33.16
C LEU A 86 -17.91 -2.23 34.58
N ASN A 87 -17.17 -2.87 35.48
CA ASN A 87 -16.96 -2.39 36.86
C ASN A 87 -15.88 -1.30 36.99
N CYS A 88 -15.32 -0.80 35.87
CA CYS A 88 -14.20 0.17 35.90
C CYS A 88 -14.58 1.64 35.66
N LEU A 89 -15.86 2.01 35.56
CA LEU A 89 -16.29 3.41 35.33
C LEU A 89 -16.96 4.07 36.55
N LYS A 90 -16.55 3.75 37.78
CA LYS A 90 -17.08 4.44 38.97
C LYS A 90 -16.26 5.64 39.46
N GLU A 91 -15.11 5.93 38.85
CA GLU A 91 -14.29 7.07 39.27
C GLU A 91 -13.97 7.95 38.08
N PHE A 92 -14.93 8.79 37.66
CA PHE A 92 -14.65 10.12 37.09
C PHE A 92 -15.96 10.92 37.02
N ASN A 93 -16.55 11.20 38.18
CA ASN A 93 -17.55 12.26 38.31
C ASN A 93 -16.81 13.60 38.42
N PHE A 94 -16.60 14.29 37.30
CA PHE A 94 -16.17 15.69 37.32
C PHE A 94 -16.73 16.53 36.14
N ILE A 95 -17.90 17.14 36.42
CA ILE A 95 -18.33 18.52 36.08
C ILE A 95 -18.63 18.91 34.60
N ARG A 96 -19.96 19.14 34.36
CA ARG A 96 -20.68 20.11 33.46
C ARG A 96 -20.40 20.08 31.94
N SER A 97 -21.32 20.35 31.01
CA SER A 97 -22.74 20.81 30.96
C SER A 97 -23.26 20.61 29.50
N PRO A 98 -24.58 20.71 29.23
CA PRO A 98 -25.19 20.17 28.01
C PRO A 98 -25.29 21.19 26.89
N THR A 99 -24.84 20.85 25.67
CA THR A 99 -25.47 21.35 24.43
C THR A 99 -25.06 20.53 23.22
N THR A 100 -26.09 20.04 22.55
CA THR A 100 -26.16 19.25 21.32
C THR A 100 -25.54 19.94 20.12
N ILE A 101 -24.55 19.34 19.44
CA ILE A 101 -24.38 19.44 17.98
C ILE A 101 -23.92 18.07 17.46
N LYS A 102 -24.73 17.49 16.56
CA LYS A 102 -24.38 16.31 15.75
C LYS A 102 -23.19 16.67 14.87
N ALA A 103 -22.08 15.97 15.05
CA ALA A 103 -21.04 15.86 14.05
C ALA A 103 -20.58 14.39 14.03
N GLU A 104 -21.01 13.66 13.02
CA GLU A 104 -20.29 12.48 12.55
C GLU A 104 -18.89 12.97 12.17
N THR A 105 -17.90 12.65 12.99
CA THR A 105 -16.51 13.00 12.74
C THR A 105 -15.67 11.79 13.11
N LEU A 106 -15.32 11.05 12.06
CA LEU A 106 -14.03 10.38 11.85
C LEU A 106 -13.14 10.32 13.10
N VAL A 107 -13.27 9.23 13.86
CA VAL A 107 -12.22 8.83 14.80
C VAL A 107 -11.16 8.08 14.01
N PHE A 108 -10.30 8.83 13.32
CA PHE A 108 -8.98 8.36 12.93
C PHE A 108 -8.18 8.27 14.23
N GLN A 109 -8.28 7.14 14.93
CA GLN A 109 -7.58 6.93 16.19
C GLN A 109 -6.09 6.78 15.89
N ARG A 110 -5.39 7.90 16.00
CA ARG A 110 -3.94 8.05 16.01
C ARG A 110 -3.38 7.16 17.11
N VAL A 111 -2.92 5.96 16.75
CA VAL A 111 -2.04 5.17 17.62
C VAL A 111 -0.65 5.78 17.50
N SER A 112 -0.40 6.82 18.31
CA SER A 112 0.96 7.14 18.70
C SER A 112 1.33 6.16 19.80
N ALA A 113 2.09 5.13 19.45
CA ALA A 113 2.78 4.27 20.38
C ALA A 113 4.24 4.15 19.92
N PHE A 114 5.06 4.96 20.60
CA PHE A 114 6.54 4.99 20.65
C PHE A 114 7.33 5.29 19.39
#